data_AF-A0A392R6G0-F1
#
_entry.id   AF-A0A392R6G0-F1
#
_cell.length_a   1.000
_cell.length_b   1.000
_cell.length_c   1.000
_cell.angle_alpha   90.00
_cell.angle_beta   90.00
_cell.angle_gamma   90.00
#
_symmetry.space_group_name_H-M   'P 1'
#
loop_
_entity.id
_entity.type
_entity.pdbx_description
1 polymer ?
#
loop_
_entity_poly.entity_id
_entity_poly.type
_entity_poly.pdbx_seq_one_letter_code
_entity_poly.pdbx_strand_id
1 'polypeptide(L)'
;MGPDGHVASLFPGHPLVHENKKWVACINDSPKPPPERITFTFPVINSSAYIALVVTGTGKADAVHSALRGSGTSDKLPAALVSPEGELKWFLDKGAASKL
;
A
#
# COMPACT_ATOMS: atom_id res chain seq x y z
N MET A 1 5.23 2.31 -3.20
CA MET A 1 3.91 1.82 -3.65
C MET A 1 4.01 1.22 -5.05
N GLY A 2 3.34 0.10 -5.30
CA GLY A 2 3.22 -0.50 -6.63
C GLY A 2 2.27 0.25 -7.59
N PRO A 3 2.32 -0.03 -8.91
CA PRO A 3 1.33 0.52 -9.85
C PRO A 3 -0.10 -0.01 -9.60
N ASP A 4 -0.21 -1.12 -8.89
CA ASP A 4 -1.39 -1.81 -8.37
C ASP A 4 -1.77 -1.34 -6.95
N GLY A 5 -1.09 -0.33 -6.40
CA GLY A 5 -1.39 0.18 -5.06
C GLY A 5 -0.91 -0.70 -3.89
N HIS A 6 -0.11 -1.74 -4.14
CA HIS A 6 0.48 -2.51 -3.04
C HIS A 6 1.47 -1.67 -2.21
N VAL A 7 1.55 -1.99 -0.92
CA VAL A 7 2.53 -1.49 0.04
C VAL A 7 3.18 -2.66 0.74
N ALA A 8 4.47 -2.54 1.09
CA ALA A 8 5.27 -3.69 1.53
C ALA A 8 5.08 -4.89 0.57
N SER A 9 4.73 -6.09 1.07
CA SER A 9 4.29 -7.22 0.25
C SER A 9 2.79 -7.52 0.39
N LEU A 10 1.98 -6.50 0.63
CA LEU A 10 0.52 -6.59 0.77
C LEU A 10 -0.15 -6.21 -0.55
N PHE A 11 -0.61 -7.21 -1.31
CA PHE A 11 -1.11 -7.05 -2.68
C PHE A 11 -2.65 -7.03 -2.74
N PRO A 12 -3.26 -6.25 -3.66
CA PRO A 12 -4.71 -6.30 -3.87
C PRO A 12 -5.22 -7.72 -4.12
N GLY A 13 -6.33 -8.10 -3.48
CA GLY A 13 -6.95 -9.42 -3.61
C GLY A 13 -6.22 -10.58 -2.93
N HIS A 14 -5.00 -10.37 -2.40
CA HIS A 14 -4.27 -11.40 -1.68
C HIS A 14 -4.74 -11.48 -0.21
N PRO A 15 -5.02 -12.66 0.36
CA PRO A 15 -5.58 -12.79 1.72
C PRO A 15 -4.79 -12.09 2.82
N LEU A 16 -3.47 -11.96 2.64
CA LEU A 16 -2.58 -11.31 3.60
C LEU A 16 -2.91 -9.83 3.88
N VAL A 17 -3.65 -9.14 3.00
CA VAL A 17 -4.12 -7.77 3.29
C VAL A 17 -5.10 -7.72 4.47
N HIS A 18 -5.71 -8.85 4.82
CA HIS A 18 -6.66 -8.98 5.92
C HIS A 18 -6.01 -9.48 7.23
N GLU A 19 -4.70 -9.76 7.25
CA GLU A 19 -4.00 -10.14 8.48
C GLU A 19 -3.96 -8.97 9.46
N ASN A 20 -4.60 -9.16 10.61
CA ASN A 20 -4.85 -8.11 11.61
C ASN A 20 -4.32 -8.44 13.01
N LYS A 21 -3.57 -9.53 13.18
CA LYS A 21 -3.00 -9.96 14.47
C LYS A 21 -1.49 -9.97 14.47
N LYS A 22 -0.88 -10.62 13.47
CA LYS A 22 0.59 -10.74 13.38
C LYS A 22 1.20 -9.40 13.00
N TRP A 23 2.40 -9.11 13.49
CA TRP A 23 3.18 -7.95 13.05
C TRP A 23 3.97 -8.22 11.77
N VAL A 24 4.46 -9.45 11.63
CA VAL A 24 5.26 -9.91 10.49
C VAL A 24 4.62 -11.19 9.95
N ALA A 25 4.60 -11.34 8.64
CA ALA A 25 4.12 -12.54 7.97
C ALA A 25 5.02 -12.91 6.77
N CYS A 26 4.97 -14.17 6.37
CA CYS A 26 5.47 -14.62 5.07
C CYS A 26 4.35 -14.57 4.03
N ILE A 27 4.75 -14.38 2.78
CA ILE A 27 3.95 -14.57 1.57
C ILE A 27 4.79 -15.47 0.66
N ASN A 28 4.20 -16.54 0.12
CA ASN A 28 4.93 -17.52 -0.69
C ASN A 28 4.49 -17.51 -2.17
N ASP A 29 3.47 -16.73 -2.46
CA ASP A 29 2.72 -16.68 -3.72
C ASP A 29 2.50 -15.23 -4.17
N SER A 30 3.49 -14.36 -3.95
CA SER A 30 3.42 -12.98 -4.44
C SER A 30 3.17 -12.96 -5.94
N PRO A 31 2.22 -12.15 -6.44
CA PRO A 31 1.94 -12.03 -7.87
C PRO A 31 3.08 -11.35 -8.65
N LYS A 32 4.16 -10.94 -7.95
CA LYS A 32 5.35 -10.31 -8.52
C LYS A 32 6.60 -11.03 -8.04
N PRO A 33 7.56 -11.37 -8.93
CA PRO A 33 8.78 -12.05 -8.53
C PRO A 33 9.65 -11.18 -7.59
N PRO A 34 10.39 -11.79 -6.64
CA PRO A 34 10.29 -13.21 -6.24
C PRO A 34 8.97 -13.50 -5.51
N PRO A 35 8.44 -14.74 -5.62
CA PRO A 35 7.14 -15.12 -5.04
C PRO A 35 7.19 -15.14 -3.50
N GLU A 36 8.33 -15.51 -2.92
CA GLU A 36 8.52 -15.62 -1.48
C GLU A 36 9.08 -14.32 -0.88
N ARG A 37 8.40 -13.80 0.16
CA ARG A 37 8.79 -12.56 0.86
C ARG A 37 8.42 -12.64 2.33
N ILE A 38 9.11 -11.85 3.15
CA ILE A 38 8.70 -11.52 4.52
C ILE A 38 8.21 -10.07 4.50
N THR A 39 7.10 -9.78 5.17
CA THR A 39 6.50 -8.44 5.18
C THR A 39 5.97 -8.06 6.54
N PHE A 40 6.04 -6.77 6.83
CA PHE A 40 5.20 -6.15 7.83
C PHE A 40 3.74 -6.14 7.37
N THR A 41 2.83 -6.32 8.31
CA THR A 41 1.38 -6.28 8.13
C THR A 41 0.82 -4.92 8.56
N PHE A 42 -0.47 -4.67 8.33
CA PHE A 42 -1.09 -3.41 8.74
C PHE A 42 -1.03 -3.12 10.25
N PRO A 43 -1.19 -4.10 11.17
CA PRO A 43 -1.02 -3.85 12.60
C PRO A 43 0.28 -3.12 12.98
N VAL A 44 1.42 -3.48 12.39
CA VAL A 44 2.70 -2.82 12.70
C VAL A 44 2.99 -1.61 11.81
N ILE A 45 2.52 -1.62 10.56
CA ILE A 45 2.65 -0.44 9.69
C ILE A 45 1.86 0.72 10.30
N ASN A 46 0.61 0.49 10.68
CA ASN A 46 -0.30 1.51 11.17
C ASN A 46 -0.04 1.91 12.64
N SER A 47 0.74 1.15 13.41
CA SER A 47 1.22 1.59 14.73
C SER A 47 2.34 2.66 14.66
N SER A 48 2.69 3.12 13.46
CA SER A 48 3.71 4.15 13.28
C SER A 48 3.13 5.53 13.58
N ALA A 49 3.86 6.36 14.32
CA ALA A 49 3.49 7.76 14.55
C ALA A 49 3.51 8.60 13.26
N TYR A 50 4.39 8.25 12.30
CA TYR A 50 4.51 8.94 11.02
C TYR A 50 4.77 7.93 9.90
N ILE A 51 4.07 8.08 8.78
CA ILE A 51 4.34 7.31 7.57
C ILE A 51 4.55 8.26 6.38
N ALA A 52 5.60 8.02 5.61
CA ALA A 52 5.87 8.69 4.35
C ALA A 52 5.68 7.71 3.18
N LEU A 53 4.69 7.96 2.32
CA LEU A 53 4.53 7.27 1.05
C LEU A 53 5.26 8.05 -0.05
N VAL A 54 6.45 7.58 -0.42
CA VAL A 54 7.25 8.15 -1.51
C VAL A 54 6.94 7.40 -2.80
N VAL A 55 6.40 8.11 -3.80
CA VAL A 55 5.92 7.51 -5.05
C VAL A 55 6.32 8.37 -6.25
N THR A 56 6.98 7.76 -7.23
CA THR A 56 7.46 8.44 -8.43
C THR A 56 7.05 7.70 -9.71
N GLY A 57 6.95 8.45 -10.81
CA GLY A 57 6.66 7.93 -12.14
C GLY A 57 5.17 7.86 -12.49
N THR A 58 4.89 8.13 -13.77
CA THR A 58 3.51 8.16 -14.34
C THR A 58 2.77 6.84 -14.19
N GLY A 59 3.47 5.70 -14.20
CA GLY A 59 2.88 4.37 -13.98
C GLY A 59 2.26 4.16 -12.60
N LYS A 60 2.36 5.12 -11.68
CA LYS A 60 1.73 5.08 -10.34
C LYS A 60 0.51 5.97 -10.21
N ALA A 61 0.26 6.85 -11.18
CA ALA A 61 -0.72 7.93 -11.05
C ALA A 61 -2.14 7.43 -10.77
N ASP A 62 -2.56 6.33 -11.40
CA ASP A 62 -3.86 5.71 -11.14
C ASP A 62 -3.98 5.20 -9.70
N ALA A 63 -3.00 4.42 -9.24
CA ALA A 63 -3.01 3.91 -7.87
C ALA A 63 -2.95 5.04 -6.83
N VAL A 64 -2.22 6.12 -7.09
CA VAL A 64 -2.21 7.31 -6.21
C VAL A 64 -3.61 7.94 -6.17
N HIS A 65 -4.21 8.19 -7.35
CA HIS A 65 -5.54 8.78 -7.44
C HIS A 65 -6.60 7.93 -6.71
N SER A 66 -6.63 6.62 -6.97
CA SER A 66 -7.55 5.68 -6.33
C SER A 66 -7.33 5.58 -4.83
N ALA A 67 -6.08 5.57 -4.36
CA ALA A 67 -5.78 5.47 -2.94
C ALA A 67 -6.21 6.73 -2.16
N LEU A 68 -6.04 7.92 -2.73
CA LEU A 68 -6.38 9.19 -2.08
C LEU A 68 -7.87 9.52 -2.09
N ARG A 69 -8.61 9.15 -3.15
CA ARG A 69 -10.05 9.46 -3.22
C ARG A 69 -10.94 8.45 -2.50
N GLY A 70 -10.40 7.26 -2.18
CA GLY A 70 -11.19 6.14 -1.69
C GLY A 70 -12.08 5.60 -2.81
N SER A 71 -11.84 4.38 -3.28
CA SER A 71 -12.78 3.75 -4.20
C SER A 71 -14.11 3.53 -3.48
N GLY A 72 -15.22 3.95 -4.05
CA GLY A 72 -16.58 3.65 -3.54
C GLY A 72 -16.96 2.16 -3.60
N THR A 73 -15.97 1.29 -3.81
CA THR A 73 -16.06 -0.17 -3.83
C THR A 73 -15.57 -0.73 -2.50
N SER A 74 -16.04 -1.92 -2.11
CA SER A 74 -15.64 -2.60 -0.87
C SER A 74 -14.13 -2.85 -0.77
N ASP A 75 -13.47 -3.05 -1.91
CA ASP A 75 -12.08 -3.50 -1.97
C ASP A 75 -11.14 -2.32 -2.16
N LYS A 76 -10.73 -1.71 -1.04
CA LYS A 76 -9.74 -0.64 -1.02
C LYS A 76 -8.36 -1.17 -1.41
N LEU A 77 -7.61 -0.38 -2.18
CA LEU A 77 -6.20 -0.67 -2.46
C LEU A 77 -5.40 -0.74 -1.15
N PRO A 78 -4.36 -1.58 -1.04
CA PRO A 78 -3.52 -1.67 0.16
C PRO A 78 -2.94 -0.32 0.62
N ALA A 79 -2.55 0.55 -0.32
CA ALA A 79 -2.09 1.91 -0.01
C ALA A 79 -3.16 2.79 0.66
N ALA A 80 -4.44 2.56 0.39
CA ALA A 80 -5.55 3.26 1.03
C ALA A 80 -5.89 2.72 2.44
N LEU A 81 -5.30 1.58 2.83
CA LEU A 81 -5.41 0.99 4.17
C LEU A 81 -4.28 1.43 5.10
N VAL A 82 -3.29 2.15 4.58
CA VAL A 82 -2.23 2.77 5.38
C VAL A 82 -2.83 3.92 6.17
N SER A 83 -2.83 3.78 7.50
CA SER A 83 -3.46 4.70 8.44
C SER A 83 -2.62 4.76 9.71
N PRO A 84 -1.56 5.59 9.76
CA PRO A 84 -0.73 5.73 10.95
C PRO A 84 -1.51 6.30 12.13
N GLU A 85 -0.99 6.11 13.35
CA GLU A 85 -1.54 6.74 14.56
C GLU A 85 -1.42 8.27 14.52
N GLY A 86 -0.37 8.79 13.87
CA GLY A 86 -0.20 10.21 13.64
C GLY A 86 -0.39 10.58 12.17
N GLU A 87 0.68 11.03 11.51
CA GLU A 87 0.56 11.69 10.21
C GLU A 87 0.96 10.77 9.04
N LEU A 88 0.11 10.75 8.01
CA LEU A 88 0.43 10.17 6.70
C LEU A 88 0.79 11.28 5.72
N LYS A 89 2.04 11.27 5.21
CA LYS A 89 2.50 12.19 4.15
C LYS A 89 2.73 11.45 2.84
N TRP A 90 2.21 12.03 1.75
CA TRP A 90 2.48 11.57 0.39
C TRP A 90 3.51 12.48 -0.27
N PHE A 91 4.62 11.90 -0.71
CA PHE A 91 5.67 12.58 -1.47
C PHE A 91 5.64 12.07 -2.90
N LEU A 92 5.16 12.93 -3.81
CA LEU A 92 4.88 12.58 -5.20
C LEU A 92 5.74 13.41 -6.15
N ASP A 93 6.27 12.78 -7.20
CA ASP A 93 6.76 13.54 -8.36
C ASP A 93 5.61 13.96 -9.28
N LYS A 94 5.91 14.80 -10.29
CA LYS A 94 4.91 15.25 -11.27
C LYS A 94 4.24 14.09 -12.01
N GLY A 95 4.97 13.00 -12.26
CA GLY A 95 4.44 11.82 -12.94
C GLY A 95 3.39 11.10 -12.11
N ALA A 96 3.70 10.77 -10.86
CA ALA A 96 2.81 10.09 -9.93
C ALA A 96 1.63 10.96 -9.51
N ALA A 97 1.78 12.29 -9.51
CA ALA A 97 0.70 13.24 -9.24
C ALA A 97 -0.16 13.60 -10.46
N SER A 98 0.14 13.07 -11.65
CA SER A 98 -0.46 13.52 -12.92
C SER A 98 -1.99 13.33 -13.05
N LYS A 99 -2.60 12.60 -12.12
CA LYS A 99 -4.05 12.33 -12.08
C LYS A 99 -4.76 12.92 -10.86
N LEU A 100 -4.09 13.78 -10.07
CA LEU A 100 -4.70 14.41 -8.89
C LEU A 100 -5.65 15.57 -9.23
#